data_AF-A0A524D9S7-F1
#
_entry.id   AF-A0A524D9S7-F1
#
_cell.length_a   1.000
_cell.length_b   1.000
_cell.length_c   1.000
_cell.angle_alpha   90.00
_cell.angle_beta   90.00
_cell.angle_gamma   90.00
#
_symmetry.space_group_name_H-M   'P 1'
#
loop_
_entity.id
_entity.type
_entity.pdbx_description
1 polymer ?
#
loop_
_entity_poly.entity_id
_entity_poly.type
_entity_poly.pdbx_seq_one_letter_code
_entity_poly.pdbx_strand_id
1 'polypeptide(L)'
;MLLSSDKKKEQRITKDFNEMILISILNCLGFFYLGFLIPIIAKESMNASGIVVGFIVASITMGNVASSSFSGILTDKLKSRITLILIGSIFRGVAYFIIYISIGINSAPLLWLGGFSIG
;
A
#
# COMPACT_ATOMS: atom_id res chain seq x y z
N MET A 1 -45.80 -6.44 -4.42
CA MET A 1 -45.36 -5.04 -4.30
C MET A 1 -44.01 -4.93 -3.57
N LEU A 2 -43.02 -5.79 -3.85
CA LEU A 2 -41.69 -5.76 -3.20
C LEU A 2 -40.51 -5.73 -4.18
N LEU A 3 -40.72 -5.98 -5.48
CA LEU A 3 -39.67 -6.02 -6.51
C LEU A 3 -39.23 -4.65 -7.06
N SER A 4 -39.83 -3.55 -6.59
CA SER A 4 -39.51 -2.20 -7.07
C SER A 4 -38.33 -1.55 -6.33
N SER A 5 -37.89 -2.10 -5.19
CA SER A 5 -36.82 -1.50 -4.38
C SER A 5 -35.43 -1.88 -4.90
N ASP A 6 -35.23 -3.13 -5.31
CA ASP A 6 -33.92 -3.62 -5.78
C ASP A 6 -33.47 -2.97 -7.10
N LYS A 7 -34.39 -2.78 -8.06
CA LYS A 7 -34.08 -2.07 -9.32
C LYS A 7 -33.70 -0.60 -9.11
N LYS A 8 -34.18 0.04 -8.03
CA LYS A 8 -33.82 1.43 -7.68
C LYS A 8 -32.47 1.53 -6.97
N LYS A 9 -32.03 0.47 -6.28
CA LYS A 9 -30.69 0.39 -5.66
C LYS A 9 -29.59 0.23 -6.70
N GLU A 10 -29.81 -0.58 -7.74
CA GLU A 10 -28.85 -0.78 -8.83
C GLU A 10 -28.49 0.53 -9.55
N GLN A 11 -29.42 1.48 -9.67
CA GLN A 11 -29.19 2.76 -10.36
C GLN A 11 -28.32 3.77 -9.58
N ARG A 12 -28.04 3.54 -8.29
CA ARG A 12 -27.16 4.43 -7.49
C ARG A 12 -25.69 4.01 -7.52
N ILE A 13 -25.40 2.81 -8.00
CA ILE A 13 -24.04 2.28 -8.08
C ILE A 13 -23.59 2.44 -9.53
N THR A 14 -22.76 3.46 -9.78
CA THR A 14 -22.11 3.63 -11.08
C THR A 14 -21.03 2.55 -11.26
N LYS A 15 -20.69 2.22 -12.51
CA LYS A 15 -19.58 1.29 -12.80
C LYS A 15 -18.28 1.76 -12.11
N ASP A 16 -18.03 3.06 -12.15
CA ASP A 16 -16.90 3.71 -11.47
C ASP A 16 -16.87 3.45 -9.96
N PHE A 17 -18.02 3.39 -9.30
CA PHE A 17 -18.10 3.12 -7.86
C PHE A 17 -17.68 1.68 -7.54
N ASN A 18 -18.13 0.71 -8.33
CA ASN A 18 -17.71 -0.69 -8.17
C ASN A 18 -16.21 -0.87 -8.40
N GLU A 19 -15.66 -0.20 -9.42
CA GLU A 19 -14.21 -0.19 -9.66
C GLU A 19 -13.46 0.43 -8.48
N MET A 20 -13.97 1.53 -7.92
CA MET A 20 -13.35 2.17 -6.75
C MET A 20 -13.35 1.26 -5.52
N ILE A 21 -14.44 0.54 -5.25
CA ILE A 21 -14.53 -0.43 -4.15
C ILE A 21 -13.49 -1.55 -4.36
N LEU A 22 -13.41 -2.11 -5.57
CA LEU A 22 -12.45 -3.18 -5.86
C LEU A 22 -11.01 -2.70 -5.64
N ILE A 23 -10.67 -1.51 -6.13
CA ILE A 23 -9.35 -0.90 -5.93
C ILE A 23 -9.06 -0.69 -4.45
N SER A 24 -10.07 -0.26 -3.67
CA SER A 24 -9.91 -0.05 -2.23
C SER A 24 -9.69 -1.37 -1.49
N ILE A 25 -10.43 -2.42 -1.82
CA ILE A 25 -10.25 -3.77 -1.24
C ILE A 25 -8.85 -4.32 -1.56
N LEU A 26 -8.39 -4.21 -2.80
CA LEU A 26 -7.05 -4.63 -3.21
C LEU A 26 -5.95 -3.86 -2.45
N ASN A 27 -6.16 -2.57 -2.22
CA ASN A 27 -5.25 -1.77 -1.39
C ASN A 27 -5.24 -2.22 0.07
N CYS A 28 -6.40 -2.51 0.65
CA CYS A 28 -6.50 -3.05 2.02
C CYS A 28 -5.77 -4.38 2.16
N LEU A 29 -5.84 -5.25 1.15
CA LEU A 29 -5.07 -6.51 1.14
C LEU A 29 -3.55 -6.24 1.17
N GLY A 30 -3.09 -5.24 0.41
CA GLY A 30 -1.69 -4.78 0.46
C GLY A 30 -1.31 -4.24 1.85
N PHE A 31 -2.17 -3.45 2.49
CA PHE A 31 -1.93 -2.96 3.85
C PHE A 31 -1.90 -4.08 4.88
N PHE A 32 -2.75 -5.11 4.74
CA PHE A 32 -2.67 -6.30 5.59
C PHE A 32 -1.33 -7.02 5.44
N TYR A 33 -0.87 -7.21 4.20
CA TYR A 33 0.44 -7.81 3.94
C TYR A 33 1.58 -7.03 4.62
N LEU A 34 1.60 -5.71 4.46
CA LEU A 34 2.67 -4.87 5.00
C LEU A 34 2.58 -4.68 6.52
N GLY A 35 1.37 -4.53 7.05
CA GLY A 35 1.14 -4.25 8.47
C GLY A 35 1.19 -5.49 9.36
N PHE A 36 0.94 -6.67 8.81
CA PHE A 36 0.84 -7.92 9.59
C PHE A 36 1.85 -8.99 9.15
N LEU A 37 1.89 -9.34 7.85
CA LEU A 37 2.76 -10.41 7.36
C LEU A 37 4.25 -10.03 7.42
N ILE A 38 4.62 -8.82 7.00
CA ILE A 38 6.02 -8.38 7.00
C ILE A 38 6.66 -8.40 8.41
N PRO A 39 6.02 -7.87 9.47
CA PRO A 39 6.54 -7.99 10.84
C PRO A 39 6.72 -9.44 11.31
N ILE A 40 5.78 -10.34 10.95
CA ILE A 40 5.87 -11.76 11.29
C ILE A 40 7.04 -12.42 10.55
N ILE A 41 7.20 -12.15 9.26
CA ILE A 41 8.32 -12.66 8.46
C ILE A 41 9.64 -12.17 9.04
N ALA A 42 9.75 -10.88 9.38
CA ALA A 42 10.94 -10.34 10.01
C ALA A 42 11.27 -11.04 11.34
N LYS A 43 10.24 -11.34 12.15
CA LYS A 43 10.44 -11.97 13.45
C LYS A 43 10.80 -13.45 13.33
N GLU A 44 10.00 -14.22 12.60
CA GLU A 44 10.06 -15.69 12.55
C GLU A 44 11.06 -16.20 11.50
N SER A 45 11.08 -15.59 10.31
CA SER A 45 11.94 -16.04 9.21
C SER A 45 13.34 -15.42 9.25
N MET A 46 13.46 -14.20 9.77
CA MET A 46 14.73 -13.45 9.79
C MET A 46 15.34 -13.35 11.19
N ASN A 47 14.70 -13.95 12.20
CA ASN A 47 15.13 -13.89 13.61
C ASN A 47 15.38 -12.46 14.12
N ALA A 48 14.66 -11.46 13.58
CA ALA A 48 14.86 -10.08 13.97
C ALA A 48 14.48 -9.86 15.45
N SER A 49 15.20 -8.97 16.11
CA SER A 49 14.84 -8.55 17.47
C SER A 49 13.54 -7.72 17.44
N GLY A 50 12.82 -7.67 18.56
CA GLY A 50 11.58 -6.87 18.64
C GLY A 50 11.80 -5.38 18.34
N ILE A 51 12.99 -4.86 18.65
CA ILE A 51 13.39 -3.48 18.33
C ILE A 51 13.51 -3.30 16.81
N VAL A 52 14.13 -4.24 16.10
CA VAL A 52 14.28 -4.18 14.63
C VAL A 52 12.91 -4.26 13.94
N VAL A 53 12.03 -5.14 14.42
CA VAL A 53 10.64 -5.21 13.93
C VAL A 53 9.90 -3.89 14.18
N GLY A 54 10.08 -3.28 15.35
CA GLY A 54 9.54 -1.96 15.66
C GLY A 54 10.02 -0.89 14.68
N PHE A 55 11.30 -0.90 14.31
CA PHE A 55 11.83 0.02 13.30
C PHE A 55 11.25 -0.22 11.91
N ILE A 56 11.02 -1.47 11.51
CA ILE A 56 10.37 -1.82 10.22
C ILE A 56 8.94 -1.27 10.19
N VAL A 57 8.16 -1.43 11.26
CA VAL A 57 6.79 -0.89 11.31
C VAL A 57 6.80 0.64 11.33
N ALA A 58 7.70 1.25 12.11
CA ALA A 58 7.83 2.70 12.16
C ALA A 58 8.26 3.31 10.83
N SER A 59 9.12 2.62 10.06
CA SER A 59 9.59 3.14 8.76
C SER A 59 8.47 3.22 7.72
N ILE A 60 7.52 2.28 7.74
CA ILE A 60 6.32 2.34 6.91
C ILE A 60 5.52 3.60 7.22
N THR A 61 5.25 3.88 8.49
CA THR A 61 4.52 5.09 8.90
C THR A 61 5.29 6.36 8.50
N MET A 62 6.60 6.37 8.70
CA MET A 62 7.45 7.52 8.37
C MET A 62 7.52 7.78 6.86
N GLY A 63 7.59 6.73 6.05
CA GLY A 63 7.46 6.80 4.59
C GLY A 63 6.13 7.42 4.19
N ASN A 64 5.01 6.91 4.71
CA ASN A 64 3.67 7.43 4.40
C ASN A 64 3.52 8.93 4.71
N VAL A 65 4.08 9.39 5.83
CA VAL A 65 4.05 10.82 6.19
C VAL A 65 4.88 11.65 5.21
N ALA A 66 6.08 11.21 4.87
CA ALA A 66 6.94 11.89 3.90
C ALA A 66 6.30 11.93 2.49
N SER A 67 5.82 10.78 2.03
CA SER A 67 5.18 10.60 0.73
C SER A 67 3.86 11.36 0.61
N SER A 68 3.07 11.48 1.69
CA SER A 68 1.82 12.25 1.65
C SER A 68 2.05 13.72 1.32
N SER A 69 3.05 14.35 1.95
CA SER A 69 3.43 15.74 1.68
C SER A 69 3.95 15.92 0.25
N PHE A 70 4.81 14.99 -0.20
CA PHE A 70 5.34 15.00 -1.56
C PHE A 70 4.25 14.81 -2.62
N SER A 71 3.32 13.88 -2.38
CA SER A 71 2.20 13.60 -3.28
C SER A 71 1.26 14.80 -3.41
N GLY A 72 1.06 15.59 -2.34
CA GLY A 72 0.27 16.82 -2.38
C GLY A 72 0.87 17.83 -3.36
N ILE A 73 2.17 18.13 -3.20
CA ILE A 73 2.90 19.04 -4.09
C ILE A 73 2.87 18.54 -5.55
N LEU A 74 3.01 17.23 -5.74
CA LEU A 74 3.01 16.63 -7.07
C LEU A 74 1.62 16.70 -7.72
N THR A 75 0.55 16.52 -6.95
CA THR A 75 -0.84 16.66 -7.41
C THR A 75 -1.14 18.08 -7.86
N ASP A 76 -0.64 19.08 -7.12
CA ASP A 76 -0.86 20.50 -7.46
C ASP A 76 -0.15 20.89 -8.76
N LYS A 77 1.02 20.31 -9.05
CA LYS A 77 1.79 20.59 -10.27
C LYS A 77 1.35 19.78 -11.48
N LEU A 78 0.93 18.52 -11.28
CA LEU A 78 0.54 17.62 -12.36
C LEU A 78 -0.98 17.52 -12.47
N LYS A 79 -1.55 18.11 -13.52
CA LYS A 79 -3.00 18.13 -13.76
C LYS A 79 -3.57 16.81 -14.30
N SER A 80 -2.72 15.85 -14.66
CA SER A 80 -3.13 14.58 -15.26
C SER A 80 -3.26 13.48 -14.21
N ARG A 81 -4.50 13.04 -13.96
CA ARG A 81 -4.82 11.92 -13.05
C ARG A 81 -4.09 10.64 -13.44
N ILE A 82 -4.04 10.31 -14.73
CA ILE A 82 -3.43 9.08 -15.24
C ILE A 82 -1.93 9.07 -14.95
N THR A 83 -1.25 10.19 -15.17
CA THR A 83 0.19 10.31 -14.92
C THR A 83 0.52 10.17 -13.45
N LEU A 84 -0.32 10.74 -12.57
CA LEU A 84 -0.17 10.62 -11.12
C LEU A 84 -0.30 9.17 -10.64
N ILE A 85 -1.34 8.47 -11.11
CA ILE A 85 -1.57 7.06 -10.79
C ILE A 85 -0.42 6.20 -11.30
N LEU A 86 0.06 6.47 -12.52
CA LEU A 86 1.18 5.72 -13.11
C LEU A 86 2.46 5.89 -12.28
N ILE A 87 2.83 7.12 -11.92
CA ILE A 87 4.01 7.38 -11.08
C ILE A 87 3.88 6.64 -9.75
N GLY A 88 2.75 6.78 -9.05
CA GLY A 88 2.53 6.09 -7.78
C GLY A 88 2.60 4.57 -7.90
N SER A 89 2.06 4.00 -8.99
CA SER A 89 2.12 2.55 -9.24
C SER A 89 3.53 2.05 -9.49
N ILE A 90 4.39 2.82 -10.18
CA ILE A 90 5.79 2.48 -10.41
C ILE A 90 6.56 2.49 -9.09
N PHE A 91 6.42 3.54 -8.28
CA PHE A 91 7.08 3.63 -6.97
C PHE A 91 6.68 2.45 -6.06
N ARG A 92 5.39 2.12 -5.99
CA ARG A 92 4.94 0.92 -5.25
C ARG A 92 5.50 -0.37 -5.81
N GLY A 93 5.55 -0.53 -7.14
CA GLY A 93 6.14 -1.70 -7.78
C GLY A 93 7.62 -1.90 -7.39
N VAL A 94 8.40 -0.82 -7.43
CA VAL A 94 9.81 -0.83 -6.99
C VAL A 94 9.93 -1.16 -5.51
N ALA A 95 9.08 -0.59 -4.65
CA ALA A 95 9.09 -0.86 -3.22
C ALA A 95 8.81 -2.35 -2.92
N TYR A 96 7.80 -2.94 -3.57
CA TYR A 96 7.53 -4.37 -3.43
C TYR A 96 8.72 -5.22 -3.91
N PHE A 97 9.38 -4.82 -5.00
CA PHE A 97 10.56 -5.52 -5.49
C PHE A 97 11.70 -5.53 -4.46
N ILE A 98 11.96 -4.39 -3.80
CA ILE A 98 12.95 -4.29 -2.71
C ILE A 98 12.56 -5.20 -1.53
N ILE A 99 11.28 -5.21 -1.15
CA ILE A 99 10.77 -6.07 -0.07
C ILE A 99 10.97 -7.55 -0.40
N TYR A 100 10.61 -7.99 -1.61
CA TYR A 100 10.78 -9.39 -2.01
C TYR A 100 12.24 -9.81 -2.09
N ILE A 101 13.13 -8.95 -2.62
CA ILE A 101 14.57 -9.20 -2.60
C ILE A 101 15.07 -9.35 -1.17
N SER A 102 14.66 -8.44 -0.27
CA SER A 102 15.04 -8.49 1.14
C SER A 102 14.65 -9.80 1.81
N ILE A 103 13.45 -10.31 1.52
CA ILE A 103 12.99 -11.62 2.02
C ILE A 103 13.88 -12.74 1.45
N GLY A 104 14.15 -12.71 0.13
CA GLY A 104 14.97 -13.73 -0.54
C GLY A 104 16.41 -13.82 -0.03
N ILE A 105 17.04 -12.68 0.29
CA ILE A 105 18.40 -12.63 0.85
C ILE A 105 18.44 -12.65 2.39
N ASN A 106 17.28 -12.73 3.04
CA ASN A 106 17.13 -12.70 4.49
C ASN A 106 17.83 -11.49 5.17
N SER A 107 17.63 -10.29 4.63
CA SER A 107 18.20 -9.04 5.16
C SER A 107 17.15 -8.11 5.77
N ALA A 108 17.08 -8.08 7.11
CA ALA A 108 16.18 -7.19 7.86
C ALA A 108 16.45 -5.68 7.63
N PRO A 109 17.71 -5.20 7.47
CA PRO A 109 17.96 -3.80 7.12
C PRO A 109 17.40 -3.42 5.74
N LEU A 110 17.47 -4.33 4.77
CA LEU A 110 16.89 -4.07 3.45
C LEU A 110 15.34 -4.09 3.51
N LEU A 111 14.78 -4.88 4.43
CA LEU A 111 13.33 -4.92 4.68
C LEU A 111 12.84 -3.58 5.25
N TRP A 112 13.63 -2.98 6.14
CA TRP A 112 13.38 -1.66 6.70
C TRP A 112 13.35 -0.57 5.64
N LEU A 113 14.31 -0.58 4.70
CA LEU A 113 14.35 0.34 3.56
C LEU A 113 13.20 0.12 2.57
N GLY A 114 12.83 -1.14 2.31
CA GLY A 114 11.66 -1.48 1.53
C GLY A 114 10.37 -0.99 2.18
N GLY A 115 10.26 -1.16 3.50
CA GLY A 115 9.15 -0.65 4.32
C GLY A 115 9.03 0.87 4.29
N PHE A 116 10.15 1.61 4.29
CA PHE A 116 10.10 3.05 4.08
C PHE A 116 9.64 3.42 2.68
N SER A 117 10.15 2.72 1.66
CA SER A 117 9.90 3.05 0.25
C SER A 117 8.47 2.77 -0.21
N ILE A 118 7.73 1.92 0.50
CA ILE A 118 6.33 1.61 0.17
C ILE A 118 5.33 2.60 0.78
N GLY A 119 5.74 3.27 1.86
CA GLY A 119 4.96 4.34 2.48
C GLY A 119 5.13 5.63 1.71
#